data_AF-A0A0B4BMV5-F1
#
_entry.id   AF-A0A0B4BMV5-F1
#
_cell.length_a   1.000
_cell.length_b   1.000
_cell.length_c   1.000
_cell.angle_alpha   90.00
_cell.angle_beta   90.00
_cell.angle_gamma   90.00
#
_symmetry.space_group_name_H-M   'P 1'
#
loop_
_entity.id
_entity.type
_entity.pdbx_description
1 polymer ?
#
loop_
_entity_poly.entity_id
_entity_poly.type
_entity_poly.pdbx_seq_one_letter_code
_entity_poly.pdbx_strand_id
1 'polypeptide(L)'
;MPTTPFDELSDSWDVSKRHTAADDQDILLTNTSGYVAYFEITTTDDLPGVHARKAHPVRPGRSVPMQLKSGERLWFAGESASASLLVP
;
A
#
# COMPACT_ATOMS: atom_id res chain seq x y z
N MET A 1 -17.38 7.48 -1.71
CA MET A 1 -16.06 7.65 -2.36
C MET A 1 -15.55 6.27 -2.75
N PRO A 2 -14.93 6.11 -3.92
CA PRO A 2 -14.40 4.83 -4.35
C PRO A 2 -13.21 4.44 -3.47
N THR A 3 -13.19 3.20 -3.00
CA THR A 3 -12.03 2.59 -2.34
C THR A 3 -11.47 1.50 -3.24
N THR A 4 -10.16 1.48 -3.42
CA THR A 4 -9.47 0.43 -4.16
C THR A 4 -9.08 -0.69 -3.19
N PRO A 5 -9.62 -1.92 -3.34
CA PRO A 5 -9.23 -3.05 -2.52
C PRO A 5 -7.91 -3.68 -3.01
N PHE A 6 -7.11 -4.14 -2.06
CA PHE A 6 -5.91 -4.94 -2.26
C PHE A 6 -6.05 -6.23 -1.46
N ASP A 7 -6.63 -7.25 -2.07
CA ASP A 7 -6.84 -8.56 -1.45
C ASP A 7 -5.67 -9.52 -1.70
N GLU A 8 -5.54 -10.54 -0.86
CA GLU A 8 -4.57 -11.63 -1.03
C GLU A 8 -3.14 -11.12 -1.24
N LEU A 9 -2.67 -10.25 -0.34
CA LEU A 9 -1.29 -9.76 -0.38
C LEU A 9 -0.30 -10.91 -0.13
N SER A 10 0.80 -10.87 -0.86
CA SER A 10 1.92 -11.80 -0.69
C SER A 10 2.97 -11.23 0.25
N ASP A 11 3.89 -12.07 0.74
CA ASP A 11 5.05 -11.63 1.54
C ASP A 11 6.11 -10.86 0.72
N SER A 12 5.93 -10.81 -0.61
CA SER A 12 6.77 -10.11 -1.57
C SER A 12 6.01 -8.99 -2.28
N TRP A 13 6.75 -8.06 -2.88
CA TRP A 13 6.16 -6.98 -3.67
C TRP A 13 5.62 -7.50 -5.00
N ASP A 14 4.43 -7.06 -5.36
CA ASP A 14 3.78 -7.42 -6.62
C ASP A 14 3.34 -6.14 -7.34
N VAL A 15 3.61 -6.08 -8.65
CA VAL A 15 3.18 -5.00 -9.55
C VAL A 15 1.66 -4.86 -9.62
N SER A 16 0.92 -5.94 -9.36
CA SER A 16 -0.54 -5.93 -9.28
C SER A 16 -1.06 -5.32 -7.97
N LYS A 17 -0.21 -5.23 -6.94
CA LYS A 17 -0.55 -4.73 -5.60
C LYS A 17 0.07 -3.36 -5.37
N ARG A 18 -0.19 -2.46 -6.31
CA ARG A 18 0.35 -1.10 -6.36
C ARG A 18 -0.72 -0.07 -6.70
N HIS A 19 -0.57 1.13 -6.14
CA HIS A 19 -1.27 2.33 -6.58
C HIS A 19 -0.28 3.34 -7.14
N THR A 20 -0.58 3.92 -8.31
CA THR A 20 0.23 5.00 -8.90
C THR A 20 -0.54 6.30 -8.79
N ALA A 21 0.08 7.32 -8.19
CA ALA A 21 -0.45 8.66 -8.10
C ALA A 21 -0.35 9.38 -9.46
N ALA A 22 -1.49 9.78 -10.03
CA ALA A 22 -1.49 10.62 -11.24
C ALA A 22 -1.07 12.07 -10.90
N ASP A 23 -1.52 12.56 -9.75
CA ASP A 23 -1.35 13.88 -9.19
C ASP A 23 -1.12 13.79 -7.68
N ASP A 24 -0.85 14.93 -7.03
CA ASP A 24 -0.73 14.99 -5.58
C ASP A 24 -2.08 14.63 -4.95
N GLN A 25 -2.13 13.53 -4.21
CA GLN A 25 -3.35 12.97 -3.66
C GLN A 25 -3.19 12.72 -2.16
N ASP A 26 -4.17 13.18 -1.37
CA ASP A 26 -4.34 12.69 -0.01
C ASP A 26 -4.91 11.28 -0.07
N ILE A 27 -4.44 10.38 0.78
CA ILE A 27 -4.92 9.00 0.81
C ILE A 27 -5.08 8.52 2.24
N LEU A 28 -6.00 7.57 2.39
CA LEU A 28 -6.16 6.80 3.62
C LEU A 28 -5.95 5.32 3.32
N LEU A 29 -4.80 4.81 3.75
CA LEU A 29 -4.49 3.39 3.70
C LEU A 29 -5.07 2.69 4.92
N THR A 30 -5.90 1.68 4.74
CA THR A 30 -6.51 0.90 5.82
C THR A 30 -6.16 -0.57 5.68
N ASN A 31 -5.62 -1.19 6.73
CA ASN A 31 -5.49 -2.65 6.77
C ASN A 31 -6.82 -3.25 7.23
N THR A 32 -7.45 -4.00 6.34
CA THR A 32 -8.78 -4.60 6.53
C THR A 32 -8.72 -6.06 6.99
N SER A 33 -7.51 -6.61 7.18
CA SER A 33 -7.28 -8.00 7.54
C SER A 33 -6.84 -8.20 9.00
N GLY A 34 -6.74 -9.47 9.41
CA GLY A 34 -6.16 -9.89 10.69
C GLY A 34 -4.63 -9.98 10.70
N TYR A 35 -3.96 -9.77 9.57
CA TYR A 35 -2.50 -9.89 9.41
C TYR A 35 -1.85 -8.51 9.24
N VAL A 36 -0.55 -8.40 9.51
CA VAL A 36 0.18 -7.13 9.32
C VAL A 36 0.42 -6.92 7.82
N ALA A 37 -0.08 -5.81 7.29
CA ALA A 37 0.29 -5.32 5.97
C ALA A 37 1.52 -4.42 6.08
N TYR A 38 2.27 -4.31 4.99
CA TYR A 38 3.43 -3.45 4.85
C TYR A 38 3.26 -2.62 3.59
N PHE A 39 3.72 -1.37 3.65
CA PHE A 39 3.75 -0.51 2.49
C PHE A 39 5.13 0.12 2.30
N GLU A 40 5.40 0.50 1.07
CA GLU A 40 6.58 1.28 0.69
C GLU A 40 6.22 2.22 -0.47
N ILE A 41 6.89 3.37 -0.54
CA ILE A 41 6.66 4.35 -1.61
C ILE A 41 7.91 4.45 -2.46
N THR A 42 7.76 4.37 -3.79
CA THR A 42 8.86 4.56 -4.73
C THR A 42 8.52 5.62 -5.77
N THR A 43 9.57 6.20 -6.39
CA THR A 43 9.45 7.16 -7.49
C THR A 43 9.71 6.54 -8.86
N THR A 44 10.03 5.24 -8.92
CA THR A 44 10.26 4.48 -10.15
C THR A 44 9.27 3.31 -10.24
N ASP A 45 9.16 2.72 -11.43
CA ASP A 45 8.33 1.54 -11.63
C ASP A 45 8.96 0.24 -11.11
N ASP A 46 10.18 0.30 -10.60
CA ASP A 46 10.88 -0.84 -10.04
C ASP A 46 10.26 -1.27 -8.70
N LEU A 47 10.33 -2.58 -8.42
CA LEU A 47 9.95 -3.10 -7.12
C LEU A 47 10.78 -2.44 -6.00
N PRO A 48 10.20 -2.19 -4.82
CA PRO A 48 10.96 -1.66 -3.71
C PRO A 48 12.17 -2.56 -3.37
N GLY A 49 13.33 -1.94 -3.19
CA GLY A 49 14.59 -2.65 -2.89
C GLY A 49 14.69 -3.20 -1.45
N VAL A 50 13.69 -2.92 -0.62
CA VAL A 50 13.60 -3.40 0.77
C VAL A 50 12.71 -4.64 0.84
N HIS A 51 13.02 -5.56 1.74
CA HIS A 51 12.12 -6.69 2.01
C HIS A 51 10.81 -6.17 2.65
N ALA A 52 9.65 -6.70 2.26
CA ALA A 52 8.33 -6.23 2.74
C ALA A 52 8.25 -6.09 4.26
N ARG A 53 8.65 -7.12 5.00
CA ARG A 53 8.68 -7.13 6.49
C ARG A 53 9.62 -6.09 7.14
N LYS A 54 10.47 -5.40 6.36
CA LYS A 54 11.33 -4.30 6.83
C LYS A 54 10.82 -2.92 6.42
N ALA A 55 9.76 -2.86 5.62
CA ALA A 55 9.10 -1.63 5.20
C ALA A 55 8.14 -1.12 6.29
N HIS A 56 7.26 -0.20 5.93
CA HIS A 56 6.38 0.48 6.89
C HIS A 56 5.17 -0.39 7.24
N PRO A 57 4.99 -0.80 8.51
CA PRO A 57 3.90 -1.70 8.89
C PRO A 57 2.58 -0.95 9.11
N VAL A 58 1.50 -1.52 8.60
CA VAL A 58 0.12 -1.19 8.97
C VAL A 58 -0.47 -2.35 9.76
N ARG A 59 -0.68 -2.14 11.05
CA ARG A 59 -1.24 -3.16 11.94
C ARG A 59 -2.70 -3.49 11.57
N PRO A 60 -3.19 -4.70 11.90
CA PRO A 60 -4.58 -5.10 11.69
C PRO A 60 -5.58 -4.05 12.19
N GLY A 61 -6.56 -3.71 11.35
CA GLY A 61 -7.64 -2.77 11.68
C GLY A 61 -7.19 -1.31 11.86
N ARG A 62 -5.96 -0.96 11.46
CA ARG A 62 -5.46 0.41 11.53
C ARG A 62 -5.49 1.08 10.16
N SER A 63 -5.65 2.40 10.22
CA SER A 63 -5.54 3.27 9.05
C SER A 63 -4.38 4.24 9.22
N VAL A 64 -3.73 4.56 8.11
CA VAL A 64 -2.61 5.49 8.02
C VAL A 64 -2.98 6.55 6.98
N PRO A 65 -3.28 7.79 7.42
CA PRO A 65 -3.41 8.90 6.49
C PRO A 65 -2.02 9.30 5.98
N MET A 66 -1.90 9.57 4.68
CA MET A 66 -0.67 10.06 4.07
C MET A 66 -0.99 10.82 2.78
N GLN A 67 0.02 11.46 2.21
CA GLN A 67 -0.08 12.14 0.93
C GLN A 67 0.92 11.49 -0.04
N LEU A 68 0.46 11.18 -1.24
CA LEU A 68 1.32 10.75 -2.34
C LEU A 68 1.50 11.92 -3.31
N LYS A 69 2.72 12.09 -3.81
CA LYS A 69 3.02 13.06 -4.85
C LYS A 69 2.75 12.50 -6.24
N SER A 70 2.53 13.37 -7.21
CA SER A 70 2.40 12.99 -8.61
C SER A 70 3.57 12.08 -9.05
N GLY A 71 3.23 10.93 -9.62
CA GLY A 71 4.17 9.92 -10.07
C GLY A 71 4.73 9.01 -8.97
N GLU A 72 4.36 9.16 -7.70
CA GLU A 72 4.74 8.18 -6.67
C GLU A 72 3.94 6.89 -6.80
N ARG A 73 4.58 5.78 -6.45
CA ARG A 73 3.98 4.44 -6.41
C ARG A 73 3.93 3.97 -4.98
N LEU A 74 2.73 3.65 -4.50
CA LEU A 74 2.52 3.00 -3.22
C LEU A 74 2.38 1.49 -3.45
N TRP A 75 3.26 0.72 -2.82
CA TRP A 75 3.32 -0.73 -2.92
C TRP A 75 2.77 -1.37 -1.67
N PHE A 76 2.11 -2.52 -1.84
CA PHE A 76 1.55 -3.29 -0.74
C PHE A 76 2.07 -4.72 -0.73
N ALA A 77 2.36 -5.20 0.47
CA ALA A 77 2.70 -6.58 0.75
C ALA A 77 2.25 -6.94 2.18
N GLY A 78 2.29 -8.21 2.53
CA GLY A 78 1.86 -8.73 3.81
C GLY A 78 1.18 -10.07 3.58
N GLU A 79 1.85 -11.15 3.98
CA GLU A 79 1.35 -12.50 3.81
C GLU A 79 -0.08 -12.66 4.33
N SER A 80 -1.02 -13.01 3.44
CA SER A 80 -2.45 -13.18 3.74
C SER A 80 -3.14 -11.91 4.26
N ALA A 81 -2.51 -10.74 4.12
CA ALA A 81 -3.11 -9.47 4.48
C ALA A 81 -4.01 -8.95 3.35
N SER A 82 -4.92 -8.05 3.72
CA SER A 82 -5.72 -7.25 2.80
C SER A 82 -5.68 -5.79 3.25
N ALA A 83 -5.70 -4.89 2.29
CA ALA A 83 -5.76 -3.45 2.52
C ALA A 83 -6.80 -2.80 1.63
N SER A 84 -7.26 -1.63 2.01
CA SER A 84 -8.05 -0.73 1.17
C SER A 84 -7.39 0.64 1.12
N LEU A 85 -7.47 1.25 -0.05
CA LEU A 85 -6.99 2.60 -0.28
C LEU A 85 -8.18 3.49 -0.62
N LEU A 86 -8.38 4.53 0.17
CA LEU A 86 -9.32 5.60 -0.13
C LEU A 86 -8.54 6.80 -0.68
N VAL A 87 -8.97 7.30 -1.85
CA VAL A 87 -8.52 8.57 -2.44
C VAL A 87 -9.74 9.52 -2.41
N PRO A 88 -9.70 10.63 -1.66
CA PRO A 88 -10.80 11.59 -1.52
C PRO A 88 -11.17 12.32 -2.82
#